data_AF-A0A2A2S1X6-F1
#
_entry.id   AF-A0A2A2S1X6-F1
#
_cell.length_a   1.000
_cell.length_b   1.000
_cell.length_c   1.000
_cell.angle_alpha   90.00
_cell.angle_beta   90.00
_cell.angle_gamma   90.00
#
_symmetry.space_group_name_H-M   'P 1'
#
loop_
_entity.id
_entity.type
_entity.pdbx_description
1 polymer ?
#
loop_
_entity_poly.entity_id
_entity_poly.type
_entity_poly.pdbx_seq_one_letter_code
_entity_poly.pdbx_strand_id
1 'polypeptide(L)'
;MKNLKTLLIATLVSGLTFLYACGPSNGGSDSENTSTAAPAAAPASTADIDPAAKSDSKGVGKFTDVKLTAIDPAMADKGLVVFNAKCGACHKMTDQKVVGPGLLGVTKRRTPEWIMNQITNPVEMEAKDPVGQALLAKHLTQMTFQNVTDEETRQILEYFRKNDSK
;
A
#
# COMPACT_ATOMS: atom_id res chain seq x y z
N MET A 1 -32.07 -38.28 -18.61
CA MET A 1 -31.61 -39.54 -19.24
C MET A 1 -30.18 -39.33 -19.70
N LYS A 2 -29.23 -40.00 -19.04
CA LYS A 2 -27.78 -39.97 -19.31
C LYS A 2 -27.49 -40.74 -20.60
N ASN A 3 -26.57 -40.25 -21.45
CA ASN A 3 -25.82 -40.98 -22.50
C ASN A 3 -24.63 -40.07 -22.91
N LEU A 4 -23.47 -40.08 -22.25
CA LEU A 4 -22.34 -41.01 -22.38
C LEU A 4 -22.03 -41.44 -23.84
N LYS A 5 -20.93 -40.92 -24.40
CA LYS A 5 -19.93 -41.70 -25.15
C LYS A 5 -18.62 -40.91 -25.30
N THR A 6 -17.66 -41.36 -24.52
CA THR A 6 -16.23 -41.10 -24.51
C THR A 6 -15.59 -41.23 -25.90
N LEU A 7 -14.74 -40.28 -26.29
CA LEU A 7 -13.74 -40.52 -27.33
C LEU A 7 -12.36 -40.14 -26.77
N LEU A 8 -11.63 -41.17 -26.35
CA LEU A 8 -10.20 -41.14 -26.10
C LEU A 8 -9.49 -41.11 -27.45
N ILE A 9 -8.66 -40.10 -27.70
CA ILE A 9 -7.60 -40.17 -28.72
C ILE A 9 -6.28 -39.99 -28.00
N ALA A 10 -5.63 -41.12 -27.78
CA ALA A 10 -4.23 -41.21 -27.41
C ALA A 10 -3.39 -41.07 -28.68
N THR A 11 -2.53 -40.07 -28.73
CA THR A 11 -1.40 -40.02 -29.65
C THR A 11 -0.12 -39.83 -28.84
N LEU A 12 0.53 -40.96 -28.60
CA LEU A 12 1.97 -41.09 -28.38
C LEU A 12 2.73 -40.42 -29.53
N VAL A 13 3.88 -39.79 -29.25
CA VAL A 13 5.19 -40.05 -29.89
C VAL A 13 6.19 -38.96 -29.48
N SER A 14 7.26 -39.41 -28.81
CA SER A 14 8.69 -39.02 -28.92
C SER A 14 9.01 -37.51 -28.96
N GLY A 15 9.71 -36.91 -27.99
CA GLY A 15 11.00 -37.34 -27.43
C GLY A 15 12.14 -36.66 -28.19
N LEU A 16 12.76 -35.62 -27.60
CA LEU A 16 14.17 -35.30 -27.78
C LEU A 16 14.65 -34.32 -26.69
N THR A 17 15.50 -34.84 -25.81
CA THR A 17 16.37 -34.16 -24.86
C THR A 17 17.27 -33.14 -25.57
N PHE A 18 17.27 -31.87 -25.12
CA PHE A 18 18.35 -30.94 -25.43
C PHE A 18 19.28 -30.81 -24.23
N LEU A 19 20.54 -31.15 -24.50
CA LEU A 19 21.66 -31.22 -23.60
C LEU A 19 22.15 -29.83 -23.20
N TYR A 20 22.66 -29.78 -21.97
CA TYR A 20 23.64 -28.86 -21.43
C TYR A 20 24.65 -28.35 -22.47
N ALA A 21 24.83 -27.04 -22.54
CA ALA A 21 26.03 -26.40 -23.08
C ALA A 21 26.65 -25.55 -21.98
N CYS A 22 27.66 -26.14 -21.32
CA CYS A 22 28.65 -25.43 -20.51
C CYS A 22 29.90 -25.31 -21.39
N GLY A 23 30.37 -24.08 -21.63
CA GLY A 23 31.58 -23.77 -22.38
C GLY A 23 32.61 -23.05 -21.49
N PRO A 24 33.93 -23.28 -21.65
CA PRO A 24 34.94 -22.96 -20.64
C PRO A 24 35.77 -21.69 -20.94
N SER A 25 36.39 -21.16 -19.86
CA SER A 25 37.65 -20.38 -19.82
C SER A 25 37.62 -18.94 -20.37
N ASN A 26 38.31 -17.92 -19.86
CA ASN A 26 39.23 -17.68 -18.75
C ASN A 26 39.44 -16.15 -18.69
N GLY A 27 39.66 -15.56 -17.52
CA GLY A 27 40.15 -14.17 -17.44
C GLY A 27 39.79 -13.50 -16.11
N GLY A 28 40.64 -13.69 -15.11
CA GLY A 28 40.50 -13.06 -13.80
C GLY A 28 40.83 -11.57 -13.81
N SER A 29 40.25 -10.88 -12.83
CA SER A 29 40.95 -9.88 -12.05
C SER A 29 40.25 -9.76 -10.70
N ASP A 30 41.02 -10.06 -9.66
CA ASP A 30 40.63 -9.92 -8.27
C ASP A 30 40.25 -8.47 -7.97
N SER A 31 39.17 -8.29 -7.23
CA SER A 31 38.92 -7.08 -6.45
C SER A 31 38.21 -7.50 -5.18
N GLU A 32 39.02 -7.74 -4.16
CA GLU A 32 38.61 -7.67 -2.77
C GLU A 32 37.88 -6.33 -2.55
N ASN A 33 36.58 -6.41 -2.29
CA ASN A 33 35.90 -5.37 -1.54
C ASN A 33 35.15 -6.06 -0.40
N THR A 34 35.85 -6.20 0.72
CA THR A 34 35.30 -6.56 2.02
C THR A 34 34.35 -5.45 2.44
N SER A 35 33.08 -5.57 2.07
CA SER A 35 32.00 -4.80 2.68
C SER A 35 31.26 -5.72 3.64
N THR A 36 31.55 -5.53 4.93
CA THR A 36 30.85 -6.12 6.05
C THR A 36 29.37 -5.75 5.95
N ALA A 37 28.56 -6.63 5.36
CA ALA A 37 27.12 -6.54 5.39
C ALA A 37 26.65 -6.86 6.81
N ALA A 38 26.25 -5.82 7.55
CA ALA A 38 25.40 -5.99 8.72
C ALA A 38 24.13 -6.78 8.29
N PRO A 39 23.61 -7.70 9.12
CA PRO A 39 22.43 -8.46 8.73
C PRO A 39 21.26 -7.50 8.56
N ALA A 40 20.73 -7.43 7.34
CA ALA A 40 19.42 -6.85 7.08
C ALA A 40 18.43 -7.55 8.01
N ALA A 41 17.84 -6.81 8.94
CA ALA A 41 16.75 -7.29 9.75
C ALA A 41 15.66 -7.83 8.82
N ALA A 42 15.33 -9.11 8.97
CA ALA A 42 14.20 -9.72 8.28
C ALA A 42 12.92 -8.89 8.52
N PRO A 43 12.02 -8.75 7.54
CA PRO A 43 10.77 -8.04 7.77
C PRO A 43 9.99 -8.77 8.86
N ALA A 44 9.59 -8.03 9.89
CA ALA A 44 8.65 -8.53 10.89
C ALA A 44 7.39 -9.08 10.17
N SER A 45 6.92 -10.24 10.60
CA SER A 45 5.70 -10.86 10.09
C SER A 45 4.55 -9.86 10.16
N THR A 46 3.98 -9.49 9.01
CA THR A 46 2.82 -8.58 8.90
C THR A 46 1.56 -9.14 9.55
N ALA A 47 1.56 -10.43 9.93
CA ALA A 47 0.41 -11.13 10.52
C ALA A 47 0.01 -10.61 11.91
N ASP A 48 0.93 -9.96 12.64
CA ASP A 48 0.69 -9.51 14.03
C ASP A 48 0.42 -8.00 14.17
N ILE A 49 0.47 -7.23 13.08
CA ILE A 49 0.20 -5.78 13.14
C ILE A 49 -1.31 -5.53 13.12
N ASP A 50 -1.85 -4.93 14.19
CA ASP A 50 -3.21 -4.38 14.14
C ASP A 50 -3.23 -3.06 13.36
N PRO A 51 -3.82 -3.01 12.14
CA PRO A 51 -3.86 -1.79 11.35
C PRO A 51 -4.80 -0.72 11.94
N ALA A 52 -5.50 -0.99 13.05
CA ALA A 52 -6.27 0.00 13.81
C ALA A 52 -5.53 0.54 15.05
N ALA A 53 -4.40 -0.07 15.46
CA ALA A 53 -3.58 0.46 16.55
C ALA A 53 -2.93 1.79 16.14
N LYS A 54 -2.68 2.69 17.09
CA LYS A 54 -1.97 3.96 16.84
C LYS A 54 -0.54 3.69 16.35
N SER A 55 -0.07 4.48 15.40
CA SER A 55 1.31 4.46 14.93
C SER A 55 1.82 5.87 14.71
N ASP A 56 3.03 6.15 15.22
CA ASP A 56 3.72 7.42 15.04
C ASP A 56 4.67 7.40 13.82
N SER A 57 4.65 6.32 13.01
CA SER A 57 5.36 6.26 11.73
C SER A 57 4.86 7.33 10.76
N LYS A 58 5.76 7.85 9.92
CA LYS A 58 5.43 8.76 8.81
C LYS A 58 5.12 8.02 7.51
N GLY A 59 5.29 6.69 7.50
CA GLY A 59 5.13 5.85 6.33
C GLY A 59 6.28 5.98 5.34
N VAL A 60 6.00 5.64 4.08
CA VAL A 60 6.94 5.67 2.96
C VAL A 60 6.44 6.66 1.92
N GLY A 61 7.17 7.76 1.74
CA GLY A 61 6.85 8.76 0.72
C GLY A 61 7.54 10.10 0.95
N LYS A 62 7.15 11.08 0.14
CA LYS A 62 7.77 12.41 0.09
C LYS A 62 7.38 13.31 1.27
N PHE A 63 6.25 13.06 1.94
CA PHE A 63 5.83 13.87 3.07
C PHE A 63 6.55 13.38 4.33
N THR A 64 7.54 14.16 4.76
CA THR A 64 8.36 13.84 5.95
C THR A 64 8.25 14.88 7.05
N ASP A 65 7.67 16.05 6.78
CA ASP A 65 7.45 17.11 7.75
C ASP A 65 6.21 17.93 7.38
N VAL A 66 5.06 17.60 7.97
CA VAL A 66 3.79 18.30 7.72
C VAL A 66 3.50 19.21 8.91
N LYS A 67 3.64 20.52 8.69
CA LYS A 67 3.32 21.53 9.70
C LYS A 67 1.80 21.71 9.83
N LEU A 68 1.30 21.56 11.05
CA LEU A 68 -0.09 21.80 11.39
C LEU A 68 -0.22 23.04 12.27
N THR A 69 -1.21 23.87 11.95
CA THR A 69 -1.65 25.01 12.76
C THR A 69 -3.05 24.72 13.32
N ALA A 70 -3.72 25.73 13.89
CA ALA A 70 -5.14 25.65 14.19
C ALA A 70 -5.93 25.19 12.95
N ILE A 71 -7.04 24.47 13.18
CA ILE A 71 -7.88 23.97 12.09
C ILE A 71 -8.41 25.16 11.28
N ASP A 72 -8.18 25.15 9.97
CA ASP A 72 -8.74 26.10 9.02
C ASP A 72 -10.08 25.56 8.47
N PRO A 73 -11.23 26.15 8.83
CA PRO A 73 -12.53 25.68 8.37
C PRO A 73 -12.70 25.75 6.85
N ALA A 74 -12.15 26.79 6.20
CA ALA A 74 -12.30 26.98 4.76
C ALA A 74 -11.47 25.96 3.97
N MET A 75 -10.26 25.66 4.44
CA MET A 75 -9.44 24.58 3.88
C MET A 75 -10.11 23.21 4.07
N ALA A 76 -10.69 22.96 5.25
CA ALA A 76 -11.43 21.73 5.51
C ALA A 76 -12.68 21.60 4.61
N ASP A 77 -13.38 22.70 4.31
CA ASP A 77 -14.54 22.68 3.41
C ASP A 77 -14.13 22.38 1.96
N LYS A 78 -12.99 22.91 1.50
CA LYS A 78 -12.38 22.47 0.21
C LYS A 78 -12.03 20.99 0.24
N GLY A 79 -11.45 20.52 1.35
CA GLY A 79 -11.12 19.10 1.55
C GLY A 79 -12.33 18.17 1.49
N LEU A 80 -13.47 18.59 2.03
CA LEU A 80 -14.73 17.86 1.94
C LEU A 80 -15.20 17.70 0.48
N VAL A 81 -15.08 18.75 -0.34
CA VAL A 81 -15.44 18.69 -1.76
C VAL A 81 -14.58 17.65 -2.49
N VAL A 82 -13.26 17.71 -2.30
CA VAL A 82 -12.32 16.74 -2.92
C VAL A 82 -12.60 15.32 -2.39
N PHE A 83 -12.79 15.16 -1.08
CA PHE A 83 -13.09 13.86 -0.48
C PHE A 83 -14.36 13.23 -1.06
N ASN A 84 -15.44 14.00 -1.19
CA ASN A 84 -16.68 13.49 -1.77
C ASN A 84 -16.51 13.04 -3.22
N ALA A 85 -15.74 13.78 -4.01
CA ALA A 85 -15.49 13.47 -5.41
C ALA A 85 -14.56 12.26 -5.61
N LYS A 86 -13.51 12.14 -4.78
CA LYS A 86 -12.39 11.22 -5.03
C LYS A 86 -12.26 10.07 -4.02
N CYS A 87 -12.90 10.15 -2.86
CA CYS A 87 -12.73 9.17 -1.76
C CYS A 87 -14.06 8.59 -1.23
N GLY A 88 -15.15 9.35 -1.32
CA GLY A 88 -16.44 9.04 -0.67
C GLY A 88 -17.16 7.80 -1.21
N ALA A 89 -16.75 7.30 -2.38
CA ALA A 89 -17.21 6.02 -2.92
C ALA A 89 -16.68 4.83 -2.12
N CYS A 90 -15.46 4.93 -1.58
CA CYS A 90 -14.77 3.83 -0.91
C CYS A 90 -14.74 3.99 0.62
N HIS A 91 -14.79 5.22 1.13
CA HIS A 91 -14.63 5.54 2.54
C HIS A 91 -15.79 6.39 3.09
N LYS A 92 -16.04 6.24 4.39
CA LYS A 92 -16.91 7.11 5.18
C LYS A 92 -16.13 7.70 6.33
N MET A 93 -16.51 8.90 6.77
CA MET A 93 -15.94 9.57 7.96
C MET A 93 -16.50 9.03 9.29
N THR A 94 -17.15 7.87 9.23
CA THR A 94 -17.62 7.06 10.36
C THR A 94 -16.71 5.82 10.51
N ASP A 95 -17.06 4.90 11.39
CA ASP A 95 -16.42 3.59 11.53
C ASP A 95 -16.88 2.57 10.46
N GLN A 96 -17.88 2.93 9.65
CA GLN A 96 -18.46 2.06 8.63
C GLN A 96 -17.44 1.74 7.52
N LYS A 97 -17.17 0.46 7.33
CA LYS A 97 -16.48 -0.07 6.15
C LYS A 97 -17.41 -0.05 4.93
N VAL A 98 -16.90 0.40 3.78
CA VAL A 98 -17.56 0.26 2.47
C VAL A 98 -16.69 -0.63 1.59
N VAL A 99 -15.79 -0.02 0.81
CA VAL A 99 -14.70 -0.74 0.14
C VAL A 99 -13.48 -0.70 1.06
N GLY A 100 -13.05 0.52 1.42
CA GLY A 100 -12.01 0.75 2.42
C GLY A 100 -12.57 0.83 3.85
N PRO A 101 -11.68 0.90 4.86
CA PRO A 101 -12.07 1.10 6.24
C PRO A 101 -12.77 2.44 6.48
N GLY A 102 -13.58 2.51 7.54
CA GLY A 102 -14.07 3.77 8.08
C GLY A 102 -12.92 4.65 8.57
N LEU A 103 -13.05 5.97 8.39
CA LEU A 103 -12.02 6.97 8.68
C LEU A 103 -12.25 7.73 9.99
N LEU A 104 -13.27 7.36 10.78
CA LEU A 104 -13.47 7.95 12.11
C LEU A 104 -12.19 7.89 12.94
N GLY A 105 -11.71 9.04 13.41
CA GLY A 105 -10.52 9.12 14.27
C GLY A 105 -9.20 8.78 13.58
N VAL A 106 -9.13 8.78 12.24
CA VAL A 106 -7.90 8.45 11.51
C VAL A 106 -6.73 9.35 11.90
N THR A 107 -6.99 10.64 12.18
CA THR A 107 -5.95 11.60 12.60
C THR A 107 -5.48 11.41 14.03
N LYS A 108 -6.21 10.63 14.84
CA LYS A 108 -5.80 10.20 16.18
C LYS A 108 -4.91 8.95 16.14
N ARG A 109 -5.02 8.16 15.08
CA ARG A 109 -4.28 6.90 14.89
C ARG A 109 -3.04 7.05 14.03
N ARG A 110 -3.02 7.98 13.09
CA ARG A 110 -1.97 8.13 12.07
C ARG A 110 -1.41 9.55 12.08
N THR A 111 -0.12 9.66 11.77
CA THR A 111 0.53 10.96 11.59
C THR A 111 -0.01 11.67 10.33
N PRO A 112 0.06 13.01 10.29
CA PRO A 112 -0.28 13.79 9.09
C PRO A 112 0.50 13.33 7.85
N GLU A 113 1.80 13.08 8.01
CA GLU A 113 2.70 12.58 6.97
C GLU A 113 2.22 11.24 6.43
N TRP A 114 1.91 10.28 7.31
CA TRP A 114 1.45 8.97 6.92
C TRP A 114 0.14 9.06 6.13
N ILE A 115 -0.81 9.90 6.57
CA ILE A 115 -2.08 10.10 5.86
C ILE A 115 -1.84 10.66 4.46
N MET A 116 -1.00 11.70 4.34
CA MET A 116 -0.70 12.30 3.04
C MET A 116 0.06 11.33 2.12
N ASN A 117 1.01 10.55 2.65
CA ASN A 117 1.72 9.52 1.89
C ASN A 117 0.77 8.39 1.45
N GLN A 118 -0.14 7.92 2.31
CA GLN A 118 -1.14 6.91 1.94
C GLN A 118 -2.08 7.42 0.84
N ILE A 119 -2.49 8.68 0.88
CA ILE A 119 -3.39 9.27 -0.14
C ILE A 119 -2.68 9.42 -1.49
N THR A 120 -1.41 9.84 -1.49
CA THR A 120 -0.67 10.18 -2.72
C THR A 120 0.16 9.02 -3.28
N ASN A 121 0.48 8.03 -2.47
CA ASN A 121 1.35 6.92 -2.81
C ASN A 121 0.84 5.57 -2.25
N PRO A 122 -0.44 5.21 -2.44
CA PRO A 122 -1.02 4.07 -1.75
C PRO A 122 -0.37 2.74 -2.13
N VAL A 123 0.03 2.56 -3.39
CA VAL A 123 0.63 1.31 -3.88
C VAL A 123 1.97 1.03 -3.19
N GLU A 124 2.84 2.03 -3.07
CA GLU A 124 4.13 1.84 -2.40
C GLU A 124 3.96 1.73 -0.88
N MET A 125 3.03 2.48 -0.29
CA MET A 125 2.67 2.33 1.12
C MET A 125 2.19 0.91 1.42
N GLU A 126 1.29 0.34 0.61
CA GLU A 126 0.83 -1.03 0.77
C GLU A 126 1.91 -2.08 0.47
N ALA A 127 2.95 -1.73 -0.30
CA ALA A 127 4.07 -2.62 -0.58
C ALA A 127 5.16 -2.60 0.49
N LYS A 128 5.38 -1.46 1.16
CA LYS A 128 6.58 -1.23 2.00
C LYS A 128 6.30 -0.76 3.43
N ASP A 129 5.20 -0.05 3.68
CA ASP A 129 4.83 0.37 5.04
C ASP A 129 4.12 -0.78 5.76
N PRO A 130 4.55 -1.20 6.97
CA PRO A 130 3.94 -2.33 7.67
C PRO A 130 2.44 -2.15 7.95
N VAL A 131 1.98 -0.91 8.20
CA VAL A 131 0.56 -0.63 8.41
C VAL A 131 -0.19 -0.69 7.08
N GLY A 132 0.38 -0.13 6.01
CA GLY A 132 -0.15 -0.27 4.65
C GLY A 132 -0.33 -1.73 4.23
N GLN A 133 0.69 -2.56 4.45
CA GLN A 133 0.64 -4.00 4.19
C GLN A 133 -0.47 -4.70 5.01
N ALA A 134 -0.58 -4.38 6.31
CA ALA A 134 -1.62 -4.94 7.16
C ALA A 134 -3.04 -4.48 6.75
N LEU A 135 -3.19 -3.24 6.29
CA LEU A 135 -4.45 -2.74 5.72
C LEU A 135 -4.83 -3.50 4.45
N LEU A 136 -3.89 -3.69 3.52
CA LEU A 136 -4.14 -4.47 2.31
C LEU A 136 -4.50 -5.92 2.64
N ALA A 137 -3.77 -6.56 3.55
CA ALA A 137 -4.05 -7.92 3.99
C ALA A 137 -5.44 -8.07 4.64
N LYS A 138 -5.89 -7.05 5.38
CA LYS A 138 -7.19 -7.05 6.06
C LYS A 138 -8.36 -6.73 5.12
N HIS A 139 -8.17 -5.82 4.18
CA HIS A 139 -9.24 -5.29 3.33
C HIS A 139 -9.29 -5.94 1.93
N LEU A 140 -8.23 -6.64 1.54
CA LEU A 140 -8.10 -7.41 0.29
C LEU A 140 -8.36 -6.59 -0.99
N THR A 141 -8.34 -5.27 -0.89
CA THR A 141 -8.56 -4.34 -1.98
C THR A 141 -7.47 -3.29 -1.91
N GLN A 142 -6.64 -3.22 -2.95
CA GLN A 142 -5.58 -2.21 -3.07
C GLN A 142 -6.20 -0.83 -3.28
N MET A 143 -5.79 0.14 -2.47
CA MET A 143 -6.11 1.54 -2.70
C MET A 143 -5.32 2.02 -3.92
N THR A 144 -6.02 2.58 -4.90
CA THR A 144 -5.38 3.19 -6.07
C THR A 144 -5.20 4.69 -5.85
N PHE A 145 -4.18 5.28 -6.47
CA PHE A 145 -3.97 6.73 -6.43
C PHE A 145 -5.11 7.45 -7.18
N GLN A 146 -5.77 8.41 -6.52
CA GLN A 146 -6.96 9.09 -7.04
C GLN A 146 -6.63 10.39 -7.81
N ASN A 147 -5.39 10.54 -8.29
CA ASN A 147 -4.94 11.74 -9.01
C ASN A 147 -5.21 13.03 -8.22
N VAL A 148 -4.87 13.03 -6.93
CA VAL A 148 -4.91 14.25 -6.09
C VAL A 148 -3.58 14.97 -6.11
N THR A 149 -3.63 16.31 -6.15
CA THR A 149 -2.43 17.13 -5.97
C THR A 149 -2.01 17.17 -4.49
N ASP A 150 -0.82 17.70 -4.21
CA ASP A 150 -0.34 17.87 -2.84
C ASP A 150 -1.22 18.87 -2.05
N GLU A 151 -1.72 19.90 -2.73
CA GLU A 151 -2.64 20.86 -2.15
C GLU A 151 -4.00 20.21 -1.82
N GLU A 152 -4.59 19.49 -2.78
CA GLU A 152 -5.83 18.74 -2.55
C GLU A 152 -5.67 17.72 -1.40
N THR A 153 -4.52 17.04 -1.34
CA THR A 153 -4.18 16.12 -0.26
C THR A 153 -4.12 16.83 1.09
N ARG A 154 -3.49 18.01 1.15
CA ARG A 154 -3.45 18.83 2.37
C ARG A 154 -4.85 19.28 2.79
N GLN A 155 -5.71 19.64 1.84
CA GLN A 155 -7.10 20.01 2.10
C GLN A 155 -7.90 18.81 2.65
N ILE A 156 -7.76 17.61 2.07
CA ILE A 156 -8.38 16.37 2.56
C ILE A 156 -7.93 16.08 4.00
N LEU A 157 -6.63 16.20 4.29
CA LEU A 157 -6.12 16.04 5.66
C LEU A 157 -6.77 17.04 6.62
N GLU A 158 -6.97 18.30 6.21
CA GLU A 158 -7.65 19.30 7.05
C GLU A 158 -9.11 18.93 7.33
N TYR A 159 -9.80 18.39 6.32
CA TYR A 159 -11.14 17.85 6.49
C TYR A 159 -11.17 16.71 7.53
N PHE A 160 -10.21 15.78 7.46
CA PHE A 160 -10.11 14.70 8.45
C PHE A 160 -9.88 15.26 9.86
N ARG A 161 -9.00 16.25 10.02
CA ARG A 161 -8.73 16.92 11.29
C ARG A 161 -9.99 17.58 11.86
N LYS A 162 -10.75 18.31 11.03
CA LYS A 162 -12.03 18.93 11.43
C LYS A 162 -13.09 17.89 11.81
N ASN A 163 -13.11 16.73 11.16
CA ASN A 163 -14.05 15.67 11.52
C ASN A 163 -13.72 15.03 12.87
N ASP A 164 -12.44 14.79 13.12
CA ASP A 164 -11.96 14.07 14.30
C ASP A 164 -11.81 14.96 15.54
N SER A 165 -11.89 16.29 15.39
CA SER A 165 -11.89 17.27 16.48
C SER A 165 -13.26 17.49 17.12
N LYS A 166 -14.29 16.77 16.67
CA LYS A 166 -15.63 16.81 17.24
C LYS A 166 -15.74 15.96 18.50
#